data_AF-A0A4Y2TGY5-F1
#
_entry.id   AF-A0A4Y2TGY5-F1
#
_cell.length_a   1.000
_cell.length_b   1.000
_cell.length_c   1.000
_cell.angle_alpha   90.00
_cell.angle_beta   90.00
_cell.angle_gamma   90.00
#
_symmetry.space_group_name_H-M   'P 1'
#
loop_
_entity.id
_entity.type
_entity.pdbx_description
1 polymer ?
#
loop_
_entity_poly.entity_id
_entity_poly.type
_entity_poly.pdbx_seq_one_letter_code
_entity_poly.pdbx_strand_id
1 'polypeptide(L)'
;RVKVTFIDLDIQPSESCNQDKLQILGEDESNILGIFCGTDIPRPVVSEKGDRVLHMKFGTDYMGAGRGFHLYYEASPYIDDCPPNHVRCKNRNCAPITAKCDGNDDCEDGTDEENCNHPVVTPEDCGLPTIEPRVTYESPDRIVGGEEAVPHSWPWQVSLQQFYIEPNAHSCGGALINSQWVLTAAHCFKFNPDPQYYRIHMGMHNKYIRDKGEQIRYAVKIIGYPDLEMDKLRGHFGVQDDIALIKLNAPVKFTDTVKTACLPNLGWDLNPGEKCYTTGWGETRAVSSLQPAQQLMPQKVVNVIKLNLAE
;
A
#
# COMPACT_ATOMS: atom_id res chain seq x y z
N ARG A 1 27.29 -12.93 2.52
CA ARG A 1 25.87 -12.55 2.65
C ARG A 1 25.42 -12.89 4.04
N VAL A 2 24.49 -12.11 4.56
CA VAL A 2 23.87 -12.32 5.87
C VAL A 2 22.37 -12.44 5.68
N LYS A 3 21.76 -13.46 6.29
CA LYS A 3 20.31 -13.66 6.33
C LYS A 3 19.85 -13.54 7.77
N VAL A 4 18.87 -12.69 8.02
CA VAL A 4 18.24 -12.49 9.32
C VAL A 4 16.84 -13.09 9.27
N THR A 5 16.53 -13.97 10.22
CA THR A 5 15.22 -14.61 10.35
C THR A 5 14.62 -14.26 11.70
N PHE A 6 13.37 -13.77 11.68
CA PHE A 6 12.62 -13.42 12.87
C PHE A 6 11.97 -14.66 13.48
N ILE A 7 12.14 -14.81 14.80
CA ILE A 7 11.48 -15.83 15.62
C ILE A 7 10.26 -15.23 16.32
N ASP A 8 10.41 -14.00 16.84
CA ASP A 8 9.36 -13.24 17.51
C ASP A 8 9.57 -11.75 17.22
N LEU A 9 8.47 -11.02 17.05
CA LEU A 9 8.46 -9.57 16.89
C LEU A 9 7.28 -9.02 17.68
N ASP A 10 7.55 -8.08 18.57
CA ASP A 10 6.57 -7.36 19.35
C ASP A 10 7.13 -5.98 19.68
N ILE A 11 7.04 -5.11 18.69
CA ILE A 11 7.43 -3.70 18.75
C ILE A 11 6.13 -2.89 18.68
N GLN A 12 6.03 -1.79 19.40
CA GLN A 12 4.81 -0.97 19.37
C GLN A 12 4.44 -0.57 17.93
N PRO A 13 3.23 -0.93 17.44
CA PRO A 13 2.81 -0.54 16.11
C PRO A 13 2.57 0.97 16.06
N SER A 14 3.01 1.60 14.99
CA SER A 14 2.78 3.02 14.72
C SER A 14 2.65 3.25 13.22
N GLU A 15 2.11 4.40 12.82
CA GLU A 15 1.98 4.73 11.41
C GLU A 15 3.36 4.87 10.77
N SER A 16 3.61 4.10 9.70
CA SER A 16 4.92 4.02 9.04
C SER A 16 6.08 3.70 10.00
N CYS A 17 5.81 3.03 11.13
CA CYS A 17 6.80 2.71 12.16
C CYS A 17 7.64 3.93 12.58
N ASN A 18 6.98 5.05 12.87
CA ASN A 18 7.64 6.32 13.22
C ASN A 18 7.96 6.46 14.71
N GLN A 19 7.41 5.60 15.57
CA GLN A 19 7.73 5.49 17.00
C GLN A 19 8.83 4.44 17.21
N ASP A 20 8.54 3.38 17.98
CA ASP A 20 9.42 2.24 18.14
C ASP A 20 9.58 1.46 16.83
N LYS A 21 10.82 1.17 16.46
CA LYS A 21 11.13 0.46 15.21
C LYS A 21 12.45 -0.27 15.26
N LEU A 22 12.51 -1.38 14.52
CA LEU A 22 13.75 -2.04 14.14
C LEU A 22 14.04 -1.78 12.66
N GLN A 23 15.18 -1.17 12.37
CA GLN A 23 15.66 -0.97 11.01
C GLN A 23 16.80 -1.94 10.71
N ILE A 24 16.74 -2.59 9.54
CA ILE A 24 17.81 -3.41 8.99
C ILE A 24 18.32 -2.72 7.73
N LEU A 25 19.63 -2.45 7.71
CA LEU A 25 20.31 -1.72 6.64
C LEU A 25 21.44 -2.60 6.06
N GLY A 26 21.74 -2.38 4.78
CA GLY A 26 22.89 -2.96 4.11
C GLY A 26 24.23 -2.46 4.65
N GLU A 27 25.33 -2.89 4.03
CA GLU A 27 26.70 -2.60 4.49
C GLU A 27 27.06 -1.11 4.47
N ASP A 28 26.44 -0.32 3.60
CA ASP A 28 26.69 1.12 3.47
C ASP A 28 25.83 2.00 4.38
N GLU A 29 24.97 1.39 5.20
CA GLU A 29 23.93 2.04 6.01
C GLU A 29 22.91 2.91 5.24
N SER A 30 23.02 2.99 3.91
CA SER A 30 22.16 3.82 3.05
C SER A 30 21.03 2.98 2.44
N ASN A 31 21.31 1.70 2.15
CA ASN A 31 20.35 0.76 1.64
C ASN A 31 19.44 0.22 2.76
N ILE A 32 18.16 0.62 2.76
CA ILE A 32 17.17 0.16 3.73
C ILE A 32 16.58 -1.17 3.26
N LEU A 33 16.90 -2.24 3.99
CA LEU A 33 16.39 -3.58 3.70
C LEU A 33 15.05 -3.86 4.39
N GLY A 34 14.74 -3.11 5.45
CA GLY A 34 13.43 -3.13 6.09
C GLY A 34 13.35 -2.28 7.35
N ILE A 35 12.16 -1.76 7.63
CA ILE A 35 11.77 -1.08 8.87
C ILE A 35 10.55 -1.81 9.42
N PHE A 36 10.67 -2.29 10.66
CA PHE A 36 9.68 -3.18 11.26
C PHE A 36 9.16 -2.63 12.59
N CYS A 37 7.86 -2.71 12.77
CA CYS A 37 7.17 -2.52 14.05
C CYS A 37 5.97 -3.50 14.12
N GLY A 38 5.17 -3.46 15.18
CA GLY A 38 4.01 -4.35 15.35
C GLY A 38 4.38 -5.78 15.76
N THR A 39 3.45 -6.71 15.52
CA THR A 39 3.57 -8.12 15.94
C THR A 39 3.68 -9.11 14.77
N ASP A 40 3.56 -8.62 13.54
CA ASP A 40 3.62 -9.48 12.35
C ASP A 40 5.06 -9.89 12.07
N ILE A 41 5.33 -11.20 12.10
CA ILE A 41 6.67 -11.74 11.86
C ILE A 41 7.05 -11.49 10.40
N PRO A 42 8.06 -10.64 10.13
CA PRO A 42 8.48 -10.34 8.77
C PRO A 42 9.13 -11.55 8.11
N ARG A 43 9.08 -11.60 6.78
CA ARG A 43 9.86 -12.57 6.01
C ARG A 43 11.36 -12.36 6.24
N PRO A 44 12.19 -13.42 6.14
CA PRO A 44 13.63 -13.29 6.33
C PRO A 44 14.25 -12.20 5.45
N VAL A 45 15.08 -11.37 6.05
CA VAL A 45 15.79 -10.28 5.36
C VAL A 45 17.16 -10.79 4.95
N VAL A 46 17.47 -10.71 3.67
CA VAL A 46 18.76 -11.15 3.12
C VAL A 46 19.50 -9.95 2.58
N SER A 47 20.77 -9.81 2.96
CA SER A 47 21.68 -8.80 2.44
C SER A 47 21.86 -8.91 0.92
N GLU A 48 22.34 -7.84 0.30
CA GLU A 48 22.67 -7.88 -1.12
C GLU A 48 23.85 -8.82 -1.40
N LYS A 49 24.03 -9.12 -2.70
CA LYS A 49 25.12 -9.99 -3.13
C LYS A 49 26.43 -9.21 -3.09
N GLY A 50 27.28 -9.55 -2.12
CA GLY A 50 28.56 -8.88 -1.91
C GLY A 50 28.70 -8.44 -0.46
N ASP A 51 27.57 -8.07 0.15
CA ASP A 51 27.51 -7.59 1.53
C ASP A 51 28.08 -8.60 2.52
N ARG A 52 28.89 -8.05 3.42
CA ARG A 52 29.55 -8.76 4.52
C ARG A 52 29.00 -8.34 5.88
N VAL A 53 28.33 -7.20 5.94
CA VAL A 53 27.79 -6.60 7.17
C VAL A 53 26.33 -6.23 6.96
N LEU A 54 25.52 -6.40 8.00
CA LEU A 54 24.19 -5.81 8.11
C LEU A 54 24.17 -4.94 9.37
N HIS A 55 23.58 -3.76 9.25
CA HIS A 55 23.44 -2.84 10.38
C HIS A 55 22.02 -2.94 10.91
N MET A 56 21.88 -3.23 12.20
CA MET A 56 20.60 -3.30 12.89
C MET A 56 20.48 -2.12 13.84
N LYS A 57 19.48 -1.26 13.62
CA LYS A 57 19.24 -0.07 14.43
C LYS A 57 17.87 -0.17 15.09
N PHE A 58 17.85 -0.27 16.41
CA PHE A 58 16.63 -0.21 17.19
C PHE A 58 16.45 1.21 17.74
N GLY A 59 15.29 1.82 17.48
CA GLY A 59 14.92 3.15 17.97
C GLY A 59 13.65 3.09 18.80
N THR A 60 13.57 3.90 19.86
CA THR A 60 12.44 3.97 20.80
C THR A 60 12.02 5.41 21.08
N ASP A 61 10.75 5.65 21.43
CA ASP A 61 10.22 7.00 21.73
C ASP A 61 9.96 7.30 23.23
N TYR A 62 10.38 6.40 24.14
CA TYR A 62 10.13 6.43 25.59
C TYR A 62 8.67 6.22 26.03
N MET A 63 7.72 5.95 25.12
CA MET A 63 6.29 5.88 25.41
C MET A 63 5.65 4.61 24.85
N GLY A 64 5.29 3.70 25.77
CA GLY A 64 4.83 2.37 25.41
C GLY A 64 6.01 1.42 25.18
N ALA A 65 5.73 0.12 25.20
CA ALA A 65 6.75 -0.91 25.03
C ALA A 65 6.09 -2.23 24.61
N GLY A 66 6.74 -2.95 23.69
CA GLY A 66 6.46 -4.36 23.42
C GLY A 66 7.55 -5.27 24.01
N ARG A 67 7.45 -6.59 23.76
CA ARG A 67 8.46 -7.56 24.21
C ARG A 67 9.81 -7.43 23.48
N GLY A 68 9.85 -6.70 22.36
CA GLY A 68 11.04 -6.50 21.53
C GLY A 68 11.08 -7.45 20.35
N PHE A 69 12.26 -7.98 20.03
CA PHE A 69 12.44 -8.91 18.92
C PHE A 69 13.40 -10.03 19.28
N HIS A 70 13.14 -11.21 18.74
CA HIS A 70 14.03 -12.36 18.80
C HIS A 70 14.29 -12.84 17.38
N LEU A 71 15.56 -12.93 17.02
CA LEU A 71 15.99 -13.31 15.69
C LEU A 71 17.27 -14.12 15.76
N TYR A 72 17.53 -14.85 14.69
CA TYR A 72 18.84 -15.46 14.44
C TYR A 72 19.33 -15.02 13.07
N TYR A 73 20.66 -15.10 12.89
CA TYR A 73 21.28 -14.78 11.62
C TYR A 73 22.16 -15.93 11.15
N GLU A 74 22.30 -16.04 9.84
CA GLU A 74 23.21 -16.94 9.15
C GLU A 74 24.12 -16.10 8.26
N ALA A 75 25.41 -16.41 8.26
CA ALA A 75 26.38 -15.74 7.41
C ALA A 75 27.10 -16.78 6.55
N SER A 76 26.87 -16.73 5.24
CA SER A 76 27.47 -17.65 4.27
C SER A 76 27.60 -16.97 2.90
N PRO A 77 28.62 -17.33 2.10
CA PRO A 77 28.66 -16.93 0.69
C PRO A 77 27.63 -17.67 -0.17
N TYR A 78 27.08 -18.79 0.33
CA TYR A 78 26.12 -19.67 -0.36
C TYR A 78 24.71 -19.55 0.22
N ILE A 79 24.35 -18.40 0.78
CA ILE A 79 22.96 -18.15 1.15
C ILE A 79 22.17 -18.00 -0.15
N ASP A 80 21.38 -19.02 -0.46
CA ASP A 80 20.39 -18.97 -1.53
C ASP A 80 19.13 -18.25 -1.03
N ASP A 81 18.58 -17.37 -1.87
CA ASP A 81 17.37 -16.63 -1.52
C ASP A 81 16.13 -17.53 -1.51
N CYS A 82 16.14 -18.54 -2.39
CA CYS A 82 15.05 -19.48 -2.58
C CYS A 82 15.59 -20.90 -2.81
N PRO A 83 14.76 -21.94 -2.57
CA PRO A 83 15.12 -23.32 -2.89
C PRO A 83 15.47 -23.50 -4.38
N PRO A 84 16.14 -24.61 -4.75
CA PRO A 84 16.37 -24.95 -6.16
C PRO A 84 15.07 -24.91 -6.97
N ASN A 85 15.15 -24.48 -8.23
CA ASN A 85 14.02 -24.32 -9.15
C ASN A 85 12.95 -23.29 -8.74
N HIS A 86 13.30 -22.34 -7.88
CA HIS A 86 12.42 -21.23 -7.51
C HIS A 86 13.05 -19.87 -7.88
N VAL A 87 12.20 -18.90 -8.17
CA VAL A 87 12.55 -17.48 -8.33
C VAL A 87 12.18 -16.72 -7.07
N ARG A 88 12.98 -15.69 -6.76
CA ARG A 88 12.73 -14.78 -5.65
C ARG A 88 11.72 -13.70 -6.07
N CYS A 89 10.63 -13.59 -5.34
CA CYS A 89 9.64 -12.53 -5.47
C CYS A 89 10.12 -11.25 -4.75
N LYS A 90 9.57 -10.08 -5.11
CA LYS A 90 9.97 -8.80 -4.51
C LYS A 90 9.62 -8.71 -3.02
N ASN A 91 8.51 -9.33 -2.60
CA ASN A 91 8.10 -9.47 -1.20
C ASN A 91 8.91 -10.52 -0.42
N ARG A 92 9.99 -11.06 -1.01
CA ARG A 92 10.88 -12.09 -0.45
C ARG A 92 10.24 -13.49 -0.34
N ASN A 93 9.07 -13.71 -0.95
CA ASN A 93 8.56 -15.05 -1.20
C ASN A 93 9.36 -15.75 -2.30
N CYS A 94 9.12 -17.05 -2.45
CA CYS A 94 9.71 -17.88 -3.49
C CYS A 94 8.59 -18.54 -4.28
N ALA A 95 8.59 -18.35 -5.60
CA ALA A 95 7.67 -19.02 -6.52
C ALA A 95 8.46 -20.01 -7.39
N PRO A 96 7.87 -21.15 -7.82
CA PRO A 96 8.51 -22.04 -8.78
C PRO A 96 8.90 -21.30 -10.07
N ILE A 97 10.01 -21.67 -10.71
CA ILE A 97 10.37 -21.08 -12.03
C ILE A 97 9.25 -21.28 -13.06
N THR A 98 8.49 -22.37 -12.93
CA THR A 98 7.35 -22.70 -13.80
C THR A 98 6.13 -21.81 -13.61
N ALA A 99 6.03 -21.09 -12.48
CA ALA A 99 4.96 -20.13 -12.22
C ALA A 99 5.11 -18.83 -13.00
N LYS A 100 6.27 -18.60 -13.64
CA LYS A 100 6.51 -17.37 -14.38
C LYS A 100 5.56 -17.25 -15.57
N CYS A 101 4.77 -16.17 -15.62
CA CYS A 101 3.82 -15.86 -16.68
C CYS A 101 2.77 -16.95 -16.91
N ASP A 102 2.33 -17.63 -15.85
CA ASP A 102 1.34 -18.70 -15.94
C ASP A 102 -0.11 -18.21 -15.76
N GLY A 103 -0.28 -16.92 -15.44
CA GLY A 103 -1.57 -16.27 -15.20
C GLY A 103 -2.07 -16.35 -13.76
N ASN A 104 -1.31 -16.99 -12.86
CA ASN A 104 -1.57 -17.03 -11.43
C ASN A 104 -0.56 -16.16 -10.68
N ASP A 105 -0.97 -15.66 -9.53
CA ASP A 105 -0.09 -14.86 -8.67
C ASP A 105 0.41 -15.75 -7.52
N ASP A 106 1.43 -16.55 -7.80
CA ASP A 106 2.08 -17.46 -6.85
C ASP A 106 3.05 -16.71 -5.94
N CYS A 107 3.53 -15.54 -6.36
CA CYS A 107 4.34 -14.67 -5.52
C CYS A 107 3.52 -13.90 -4.45
N GLU A 108 2.20 -13.79 -4.61
CA GLU A 108 1.27 -12.92 -3.86
C GLU A 108 1.55 -11.41 -4.02
N ASP A 109 2.43 -11.03 -4.92
CA ASP A 109 2.82 -9.66 -5.24
C ASP A 109 2.90 -9.37 -6.76
N GLY A 110 2.56 -10.37 -7.57
CA GLY A 110 2.62 -10.35 -9.03
C GLY A 110 4.02 -10.29 -9.63
N THR A 111 5.09 -10.61 -8.89
CA THR A 111 6.47 -10.61 -9.42
C THR A 111 6.68 -11.69 -10.49
N ASP A 112 6.04 -12.84 -10.35
CA ASP A 112 6.01 -13.93 -11.32
C ASP A 112 5.27 -13.57 -12.62
N GLU A 113 4.28 -12.69 -12.53
CA GLU A 113 3.46 -12.21 -13.66
C GLU A 113 3.93 -10.88 -14.27
N GLU A 114 5.11 -10.42 -13.88
CA GLU A 114 5.68 -9.17 -14.41
C GLU A 114 6.30 -9.35 -15.79
N ASN A 115 6.14 -8.35 -16.67
CA ASN A 115 6.68 -8.35 -18.04
C ASN A 115 6.19 -9.51 -18.94
N CYS A 116 5.01 -10.08 -18.64
CA CYS A 116 4.42 -11.19 -19.39
C CYS A 116 3.52 -10.77 -20.58
N ASN A 117 3.49 -9.47 -20.92
CA ASN A 117 2.61 -8.92 -21.96
C ASN A 117 1.11 -9.25 -21.77
N HIS A 118 0.67 -9.37 -20.52
CA HIS A 118 -0.74 -9.56 -20.21
C HIS A 118 -1.59 -8.41 -20.75
N PRO A 119 -2.79 -8.69 -21.29
CA PRO A 119 -3.70 -7.65 -21.70
C PRO A 119 -4.18 -6.85 -20.48
N VAL A 120 -4.22 -5.53 -20.61
CA VAL A 120 -4.89 -4.67 -19.64
C VAL A 120 -6.40 -4.84 -19.84
N VAL A 121 -7.09 -5.27 -18.79
CA VAL A 121 -8.52 -5.54 -18.79
C VAL A 121 -9.22 -4.38 -18.07
N THR A 122 -10.12 -3.71 -18.78
CA THR A 122 -11.06 -2.76 -18.19
C THR A 122 -12.43 -3.44 -18.15
N PRO A 123 -12.94 -3.84 -16.97
CA PRO A 123 -14.26 -4.44 -16.85
C PRO A 123 -15.34 -3.51 -17.39
N GLU A 124 -16.33 -4.07 -18.09
CA GLU A 124 -17.54 -3.33 -18.47
C GLU A 124 -18.35 -2.94 -17.21
N ASP A 125 -18.38 -3.81 -16.21
CA ASP A 125 -19.12 -3.63 -14.95
C ASP A 125 -18.29 -2.93 -13.86
N CYS A 126 -17.80 -1.71 -14.13
CA CYS A 126 -17.11 -0.89 -13.13
C CYS A 126 -18.08 -0.30 -12.09
N GLY A 127 -17.57 0.12 -10.93
CA GLY A 127 -18.36 0.85 -9.92
C GLY A 127 -19.42 0.02 -9.19
N LEU A 128 -19.44 -1.31 -9.40
CA LEU A 128 -20.43 -2.23 -8.84
C LEU A 128 -19.77 -3.16 -7.78
N PRO A 129 -19.86 -2.82 -6.48
CA PRO A 129 -19.30 -3.67 -5.44
C PRO A 129 -20.14 -4.94 -5.26
N THR A 130 -19.49 -6.09 -4.99
CA THR A 130 -20.24 -7.31 -4.63
C THR A 130 -20.90 -7.16 -3.25
N ILE A 131 -20.21 -6.48 -2.33
CA ILE A 131 -20.69 -6.20 -0.97
C ILE A 131 -21.20 -4.75 -0.96
N GLU A 132 -22.50 -4.57 -0.72
CA GLU A 132 -23.08 -3.23 -0.76
C GLU A 132 -22.60 -2.34 0.40
N PRO A 133 -22.27 -1.06 0.14
CA PRO A 133 -21.86 -0.14 1.19
C PRO A 133 -23.07 0.31 2.02
N ARG A 134 -22.87 0.39 3.34
CA ARG A 134 -23.88 0.98 4.24
C ARG A 134 -23.80 2.50 4.18
N VAL A 135 -24.72 3.12 3.44
CA VAL A 135 -24.74 4.58 3.18
C VAL A 135 -25.96 5.32 3.74
N THR A 136 -26.75 4.66 4.58
CA THR A 136 -28.11 5.11 5.01
C THR A 136 -28.14 6.24 6.04
N TYR A 137 -27.01 6.86 6.38
CA TYR A 137 -26.97 7.83 7.49
C TYR A 137 -27.09 9.26 6.99
N GLU A 138 -28.30 9.81 7.15
CA GLU A 138 -28.54 11.24 7.19
C GLU A 138 -28.00 11.79 8.51
N SER A 139 -26.69 12.03 8.62
CA SER A 139 -26.18 12.92 9.66
C SER A 139 -26.23 14.34 9.12
N PRO A 140 -27.15 15.21 9.60
CA PRO A 140 -27.23 16.60 9.18
C PRO A 140 -26.07 17.45 9.73
N ASP A 141 -25.25 16.93 10.65
CA ASP A 141 -24.14 17.66 11.25
C ASP A 141 -22.77 17.08 10.83
N ARG A 142 -21.98 17.98 10.24
CA ARG A 142 -20.54 17.93 9.93
C ARG A 142 -19.83 16.68 10.45
N ILE A 143 -19.71 15.65 9.60
CA ILE A 143 -19.02 14.39 9.92
C ILE A 143 -17.51 14.63 10.01
N VAL A 144 -17.05 15.03 11.19
CA VAL A 144 -15.64 14.92 11.60
C VAL A 144 -15.50 13.53 12.22
N GLY A 145 -14.90 12.57 11.50
CA GLY A 145 -14.66 11.24 12.06
C GLY A 145 -14.80 10.05 11.12
N GLY A 146 -15.64 10.20 10.07
CA GLY A 146 -16.12 9.09 9.24
C GLY A 146 -16.79 7.97 10.04
N GLU A 147 -17.34 6.99 9.33
CA GLU A 147 -17.80 5.74 9.91
C GLU A 147 -16.96 4.59 9.35
N GLU A 148 -16.82 3.50 10.11
CA GLU A 148 -16.21 2.28 9.58
C GLU A 148 -17.03 1.80 8.37
N ALA A 149 -16.35 1.59 7.25
CA ALA A 149 -16.95 1.03 6.05
C ALA A 149 -17.32 -0.44 6.30
N VAL A 150 -18.34 -0.94 5.60
CA VAL A 150 -18.56 -2.39 5.54
C VAL A 150 -17.32 -3.01 4.89
N PRO A 151 -16.70 -4.05 5.48
CA PRO A 151 -15.50 -4.64 4.94
C PRO A 151 -15.63 -4.97 3.46
N HIS A 152 -14.67 -4.48 2.66
CA HIS A 152 -14.58 -4.68 1.22
C HIS A 152 -15.75 -4.09 0.39
N SER A 153 -16.60 -3.22 0.95
CA SER A 153 -17.71 -2.59 0.22
C SER A 153 -17.27 -1.50 -0.77
N TRP A 154 -16.00 -1.12 -0.75
CA TRP A 154 -15.37 -0.16 -1.65
C TRP A 154 -14.17 -0.81 -2.35
N PRO A 155 -14.40 -1.81 -3.21
CA PRO A 155 -13.37 -2.75 -3.70
C PRO A 155 -12.35 -2.13 -4.67
N TRP A 156 -12.56 -0.88 -5.09
CA TRP A 156 -11.60 -0.09 -5.85
C TRP A 156 -10.66 0.74 -4.97
N GLN A 157 -10.89 0.82 -3.66
CA GLN A 157 -10.02 1.55 -2.76
C GLN A 157 -8.62 0.91 -2.76
N VAL A 158 -7.62 1.77 -2.91
CA VAL A 158 -6.22 1.40 -2.88
C VAL A 158 -5.52 2.10 -1.71
N SER A 159 -4.56 1.40 -1.10
CA SER A 159 -3.59 1.97 -0.18
C SER A 159 -2.21 2.00 -0.83
N LEU A 160 -1.67 3.19 -1.08
CA LEU A 160 -0.27 3.38 -1.45
C LEU A 160 0.56 3.27 -0.18
N GLN A 161 1.60 2.44 -0.21
CA GLN A 161 2.49 2.23 0.93
C GLN A 161 3.95 2.26 0.53
N GLN A 162 4.81 2.66 1.46
CA GLN A 162 6.27 2.57 1.28
C GLN A 162 6.70 1.10 1.34
N PHE A 163 7.47 0.62 0.37
CA PHE A 163 7.66 -0.83 0.21
C PHE A 163 8.46 -1.48 1.35
N TYR A 164 9.43 -0.78 1.92
CA TYR A 164 10.39 -1.30 2.89
C TYR A 164 9.93 -1.18 4.36
N ILE A 165 8.69 -0.71 4.60
CA ILE A 165 8.16 -0.55 5.95
C ILE A 165 7.03 -1.54 6.17
N GLU A 166 7.09 -2.29 7.27
CA GLU A 166 6.14 -3.35 7.63
C GLU A 166 5.69 -3.24 9.09
N PRO A 167 4.42 -3.59 9.39
CA PRO A 167 3.44 -4.21 8.49
C PRO A 167 2.76 -3.21 7.56
N ASN A 168 2.74 -1.92 7.90
CA ASN A 168 2.01 -0.90 7.14
C ASN A 168 2.73 0.45 7.10
N ALA A 169 2.77 1.02 5.90
CA ALA A 169 3.24 2.39 5.66
C ALA A 169 2.36 3.13 4.68
N HIS A 170 1.05 3.05 4.91
CA HIS A 170 0.05 3.87 4.24
C HIS A 170 0.50 5.33 4.18
N SER A 171 0.60 5.85 2.96
CA SER A 171 0.96 7.25 2.70
C SER A 171 -0.12 8.00 1.95
N CYS A 172 -0.87 7.30 1.08
CA CYS A 172 -1.93 7.88 0.27
C CYS A 172 -3.00 6.84 -0.07
N GLY A 173 -4.18 7.33 -0.43
CA GLY A 173 -5.22 6.54 -1.08
C GLY A 173 -5.10 6.56 -2.60
N GLY A 174 -5.90 5.74 -3.27
CA GLY A 174 -6.08 5.76 -4.72
C GLY A 174 -7.31 4.93 -5.12
N ALA A 175 -7.62 4.89 -6.42
CA ALA A 175 -8.69 4.10 -6.98
C ALA A 175 -8.20 3.21 -8.12
N LEU A 176 -8.51 1.92 -8.07
CA LEU A 176 -8.25 1.00 -9.17
C LEU A 176 -9.21 1.31 -10.33
N ILE A 177 -8.70 1.58 -11.53
CA ILE A 177 -9.53 1.98 -12.68
C ILE A 177 -9.56 0.92 -13.80
N ASN A 178 -8.58 0.02 -13.84
CA ASN A 178 -8.57 -1.19 -14.66
C ASN A 178 -7.66 -2.23 -14.00
N SER A 179 -7.34 -3.34 -14.67
CA SER A 179 -6.54 -4.41 -14.06
C SER A 179 -5.10 -4.02 -13.75
N GLN A 180 -4.53 -2.96 -14.33
CA GLN A 180 -3.10 -2.62 -14.16
C GLN A 180 -2.83 -1.13 -13.86
N TRP A 181 -3.88 -0.35 -13.63
CA TRP A 181 -3.76 1.10 -13.43
C TRP A 181 -4.55 1.57 -12.23
N VAL A 182 -3.90 2.41 -11.43
CA VAL A 182 -4.47 3.10 -10.28
C VAL A 182 -4.45 4.60 -10.56
N LEU A 183 -5.56 5.26 -10.29
CA LEU A 183 -5.69 6.71 -10.27
C LEU A 183 -5.46 7.23 -8.85
N THR A 184 -4.69 8.31 -8.71
CA THR A 184 -4.38 8.94 -7.43
C THR A 184 -4.09 10.44 -7.62
N ALA A 185 -3.76 11.13 -6.54
CA ALA A 185 -3.28 12.50 -6.58
C ALA A 185 -1.77 12.57 -6.88
N ALA A 186 -1.34 13.62 -7.57
CA ALA A 186 0.07 13.83 -7.90
C ALA A 186 0.90 14.18 -6.66
N HIS A 187 0.32 14.89 -5.69
CA HIS A 187 1.01 15.29 -4.45
C HIS A 187 1.48 14.09 -3.61
N CYS A 188 0.91 12.90 -3.80
CA CYS A 188 1.35 11.66 -3.17
C CYS A 188 2.82 11.31 -3.47
N PHE A 189 3.37 11.85 -4.55
CA PHE A 189 4.73 11.62 -5.03
C PHE A 189 5.67 12.82 -4.85
N LYS A 190 5.22 13.85 -4.13
CA LYS A 190 5.98 15.07 -3.89
C LYS A 190 7.33 14.82 -3.23
N PHE A 191 7.37 13.92 -2.26
CA PHE A 191 8.57 13.64 -1.47
C PHE A 191 9.49 12.66 -2.20
N ASN A 192 8.94 11.58 -2.75
CA ASN A 192 9.69 10.61 -3.52
C ASN A 192 8.94 10.24 -4.80
N PRO A 193 9.41 10.64 -6.00
CA PRO A 193 8.74 10.28 -7.24
C PRO A 193 9.17 8.92 -7.81
N ASP A 194 10.10 8.21 -7.17
CA ASP A 194 10.59 6.91 -7.64
C ASP A 194 9.51 5.82 -7.45
N PRO A 195 9.03 5.17 -8.53
CA PRO A 195 8.07 4.08 -8.44
C PRO A 195 8.52 2.92 -7.55
N GLN A 196 9.82 2.63 -7.48
CA GLN A 196 10.34 1.52 -6.68
C GLN A 196 10.04 1.69 -5.19
N TYR A 197 9.79 2.91 -4.74
CA TYR A 197 9.44 3.23 -3.37
C TYR A 197 8.04 2.75 -2.97
N TYR A 198 7.16 2.49 -3.94
CA TYR A 198 5.74 2.30 -3.70
C TYR A 198 5.29 0.86 -3.96
N ARG A 199 4.67 0.28 -2.94
CA ARG A 199 3.80 -0.89 -3.07
C ARG A 199 2.34 -0.44 -2.97
N ILE A 200 1.49 -1.13 -3.70
CA ILE A 200 0.07 -0.82 -3.87
C ILE A 200 -0.70 -2.00 -3.30
N HIS A 201 -1.54 -1.74 -2.31
CA HIS A 201 -2.39 -2.76 -1.71
C HIS A 201 -3.86 -2.53 -2.08
N MET A 202 -4.55 -3.61 -2.43
CA MET A 202 -5.97 -3.64 -2.76
C MET A 202 -6.67 -4.75 -1.98
N GLY A 203 -7.98 -4.60 -1.77
CA GLY A 203 -8.79 -5.59 -1.05
C GLY A 203 -8.64 -5.55 0.47
N MET A 204 -7.92 -4.56 1.00
CA MET A 204 -7.73 -4.35 2.44
C MET A 204 -8.99 -3.80 3.10
N HIS A 205 -9.21 -4.15 4.37
CA HIS A 205 -10.09 -3.42 5.28
C HIS A 205 -9.29 -2.86 6.47
N ASN A 206 -8.34 -3.62 7.02
CA ASN A 206 -7.56 -3.21 8.20
C ASN A 206 -6.13 -2.78 7.83
N LYS A 207 -5.62 -1.69 8.43
CA LYS A 207 -4.23 -1.23 8.17
C LYS A 207 -3.15 -2.22 8.63
N TYR A 208 -3.36 -2.92 9.75
CA TYR A 208 -2.30 -3.70 10.43
C TYR A 208 -2.54 -5.20 10.41
N ILE A 209 -3.63 -5.65 9.78
CA ILE A 209 -3.98 -7.07 9.71
C ILE A 209 -4.30 -7.36 8.25
N ARG A 210 -3.57 -8.30 7.67
CA ARG A 210 -3.76 -8.72 6.29
C ARG A 210 -5.07 -9.49 6.15
N ASP A 211 -6.03 -8.93 5.42
CA ASP A 211 -7.30 -9.55 5.09
C ASP A 211 -7.13 -10.66 4.03
N LYS A 212 -8.03 -11.65 4.05
CA LYS A 212 -8.07 -12.69 3.02
C LYS A 212 -8.54 -12.07 1.70
N GLY A 213 -7.76 -12.24 0.65
CA GLY A 213 -8.06 -11.70 -0.68
C GLY A 213 -7.39 -10.35 -0.98
N GLU A 214 -6.53 -9.86 -0.08
CA GLU A 214 -5.65 -8.75 -0.40
C GLU A 214 -4.70 -9.10 -1.54
N GLN A 215 -4.51 -8.14 -2.43
CA GLN A 215 -3.54 -8.21 -3.52
C GLN A 215 -2.53 -7.09 -3.38
N ILE A 216 -1.26 -7.44 -3.55
CA ILE A 216 -0.14 -6.49 -3.51
C ILE A 216 0.43 -6.37 -4.92
N ARG A 217 0.73 -5.15 -5.35
CA ARG A 217 1.47 -4.88 -6.57
C ARG A 217 2.53 -3.83 -6.31
N TYR A 218 3.49 -3.69 -7.20
CA TYR A 218 4.51 -2.64 -7.15
C TYR A 218 4.29 -1.62 -8.27
N ALA A 219 4.61 -0.36 -8.00
CA ALA A 219 4.61 0.64 -9.05
C ALA A 219 5.81 0.38 -9.97
N VAL A 220 5.55 0.32 -11.28
CA VAL A 220 6.60 0.31 -12.30
C VAL A 220 6.68 1.62 -13.05
N LYS A 221 5.62 2.44 -12.98
CA LYS A 221 5.58 3.76 -13.59
C LYS A 221 4.61 4.66 -12.84
N ILE A 222 4.97 5.92 -12.67
CA ILE A 222 4.12 6.98 -12.13
C ILE A 222 4.09 8.12 -13.15
N ILE A 223 2.88 8.56 -13.53
CA ILE A 223 2.66 9.62 -14.52
C ILE A 223 1.71 10.65 -13.90
N GLY A 224 2.22 11.83 -13.58
CA GLY A 224 1.41 12.97 -13.17
C GLY A 224 0.97 13.81 -14.36
N TYR A 225 -0.13 14.53 -14.24
CA TYR A 225 -0.54 15.48 -15.27
C TYR A 225 0.49 16.63 -15.41
N PRO A 226 0.76 17.15 -16.64
CA PRO A 226 0.19 16.72 -17.91
C PRO A 226 0.89 15.54 -18.60
N ASP A 227 2.08 15.13 -18.16
CA ASP A 227 2.83 13.92 -18.57
C ASP A 227 4.19 13.93 -17.82
N LEU A 228 4.12 14.20 -16.51
CA LEU A 228 5.27 14.37 -15.64
C LEU A 228 5.67 13.03 -15.04
N GLU A 229 6.97 12.72 -15.08
CA GLU A 229 7.54 11.50 -14.53
C GLU A 229 8.80 11.84 -13.72
N MET A 230 9.14 10.98 -12.75
CA MET A 230 10.37 11.08 -11.94
C MET A 230 10.54 12.49 -11.34
N ASP A 231 11.73 13.08 -11.42
CA ASP A 231 12.03 14.39 -10.85
C ASP A 231 11.14 15.52 -11.38
N LYS A 232 10.51 15.36 -12.55
CA LYS A 232 9.58 16.38 -13.07
C LYS A 232 8.29 16.46 -12.28
N LEU A 233 7.94 15.42 -11.53
CA LEU A 233 6.86 15.47 -10.56
C LEU A 233 7.20 16.42 -9.41
N ARG A 234 8.47 16.56 -9.04
CA ARG A 234 8.87 17.39 -7.89
C ARG A 234 8.54 18.86 -8.15
N GLY A 235 7.66 19.42 -7.33
CA GLY A 235 7.34 20.85 -7.32
C GLY A 235 6.31 21.31 -8.35
N HIS A 236 5.72 20.40 -9.14
CA HIS A 236 4.63 20.70 -10.07
C HIS A 236 3.29 20.18 -9.52
N PHE A 237 2.79 20.82 -8.46
CA PHE A 237 1.49 20.50 -7.87
C PHE A 237 0.75 21.81 -7.56
N GLY A 238 -0.04 22.28 -8.52
CA GLY A 238 -1.08 23.27 -8.26
C GLY A 238 -2.36 22.56 -7.82
N VAL A 239 -3.24 23.26 -7.10
CA VAL A 239 -4.57 22.73 -6.72
C VAL A 239 -5.40 22.28 -7.94
N GLN A 240 -5.07 22.80 -9.14
CA GLN A 240 -5.80 22.56 -10.38
C GLN A 240 -5.37 21.30 -11.14
N ASP A 241 -4.17 20.75 -10.86
CA ASP A 241 -3.53 19.70 -11.68
C ASP A 241 -3.05 18.51 -10.83
N ASP A 242 -3.73 18.23 -9.72
CA ASP A 242 -3.32 17.26 -8.72
C ASP A 242 -3.82 15.83 -9.02
N ILE A 243 -3.39 15.28 -10.16
CA ILE A 243 -3.80 13.95 -10.62
C ILE A 243 -2.62 13.16 -11.19
N ALA A 244 -2.56 11.87 -10.87
CA ALA A 244 -1.53 10.97 -11.35
C ALA A 244 -2.06 9.54 -11.56
N LEU A 245 -1.39 8.81 -12.45
CA LEU A 245 -1.59 7.42 -12.75
C LEU A 245 -0.40 6.60 -12.28
N ILE A 246 -0.68 5.42 -11.73
CA ILE A 246 0.31 4.41 -11.38
C ILE A 246 0.09 3.19 -12.25
N LYS A 247 1.13 2.74 -12.94
CA LYS A 247 1.16 1.44 -13.61
C LYS A 247 1.69 0.38 -12.67
N LEU A 248 0.96 -0.73 -12.55
CA LEU A 248 1.33 -1.88 -11.72
C LEU A 248 2.27 -2.85 -12.44
N ASN A 249 3.11 -3.58 -11.71
CA ASN A 249 4.05 -4.57 -12.25
C ASN A 249 3.36 -5.71 -13.01
N ALA A 250 2.20 -6.14 -12.53
CA ALA A 250 1.36 -7.16 -13.15
C ALA A 250 -0.13 -6.80 -12.97
N PRO A 251 -1.03 -7.29 -13.83
CA PRO A 251 -2.46 -7.12 -13.63
C PRO A 251 -2.93 -7.71 -12.30
N VAL A 252 -3.95 -7.11 -11.72
CA VAL A 252 -4.70 -7.69 -10.61
C VAL A 252 -5.74 -8.68 -11.11
N LYS A 253 -6.12 -9.62 -10.24
CA LYS A 253 -7.25 -10.50 -10.45
C LYS A 253 -8.50 -9.87 -9.84
N PHE A 254 -9.55 -9.68 -10.62
CA PHE A 254 -10.81 -9.20 -10.08
C PHE A 254 -11.46 -10.25 -9.18
N THR A 255 -11.90 -9.82 -8.01
CA THR A 255 -12.55 -10.64 -6.98
C THR A 255 -13.67 -9.83 -6.33
N ASP A 256 -14.34 -10.40 -5.33
CA ASP A 256 -15.37 -9.67 -4.57
C ASP A 256 -14.80 -8.50 -3.76
N THR A 257 -13.50 -8.52 -3.45
CA THR A 257 -12.80 -7.48 -2.68
C THR A 257 -11.94 -6.55 -3.53
N VAL A 258 -11.68 -6.90 -4.79
CA VAL A 258 -10.87 -6.11 -5.73
C VAL A 258 -11.62 -5.92 -7.04
N LYS A 259 -12.11 -4.71 -7.28
CA LYS A 259 -12.84 -4.29 -8.49
C LYS A 259 -12.47 -2.87 -8.89
N THR A 260 -12.95 -2.40 -10.04
CA THR A 260 -12.62 -1.08 -10.58
C THR A 260 -13.68 -0.03 -10.28
N ALA A 261 -13.26 1.22 -10.11
CA ALA A 261 -14.13 2.38 -10.16
C ALA A 261 -14.40 2.77 -11.62
N CYS A 262 -15.59 3.31 -11.90
CA CYS A 262 -15.87 3.93 -13.19
C CYS A 262 -15.20 5.30 -13.31
N LEU A 263 -14.76 5.63 -14.51
CA LEU A 263 -14.39 7.00 -14.86
C LEU A 263 -15.60 7.72 -15.45
N PRO A 264 -15.83 9.00 -15.09
CA PRO A 264 -16.87 9.80 -15.71
C PRO A 264 -16.53 10.09 -17.19
N ASN A 265 -17.57 10.35 -17.98
CA ASN A 265 -17.38 10.84 -19.35
C ASN A 265 -16.80 12.26 -19.33
N LEU A 266 -16.05 12.63 -20.37
CA LEU A 266 -15.52 13.97 -20.53
C LEU A 266 -16.66 15.01 -20.54
N GLY A 267 -16.55 16.04 -19.71
CA GLY A 267 -17.57 17.09 -19.58
C GLY A 267 -18.77 16.71 -18.70
N TRP A 268 -18.76 15.53 -18.07
CA TRP A 268 -19.72 15.22 -17.02
C TRP A 268 -19.50 16.16 -15.82
N ASP A 269 -20.59 16.75 -15.33
CA ASP A 269 -20.59 17.55 -14.12
C ASP A 269 -21.57 16.96 -13.10
N LEU A 270 -21.14 16.98 -11.85
CA LEU A 270 -21.90 16.50 -10.71
C LEU A 270 -22.94 17.56 -10.34
N ASN A 271 -24.21 17.21 -10.13
CA ASN A 271 -25.18 18.23 -9.76
C ASN A 271 -25.02 18.65 -8.29
N PRO A 272 -25.21 19.95 -7.96
CA PRO A 272 -25.26 20.38 -6.57
C PRO A 272 -26.29 19.59 -5.77
N GLY A 273 -25.93 19.17 -4.56
CA GLY A 273 -26.78 18.34 -3.71
C GLY A 273 -26.69 16.83 -3.97
N GLU A 274 -25.99 16.38 -5.01
CA GLU A 274 -25.69 14.95 -5.16
C GLU A 274 -24.76 14.47 -4.04
N LYS A 275 -25.07 13.27 -3.51
CA LYS A 275 -24.31 12.64 -2.44
C LYS A 275 -23.12 11.90 -3.02
N CYS A 276 -21.93 12.20 -2.52
CA CYS A 276 -20.69 11.53 -2.84
C CYS A 276 -20.09 10.92 -1.57
N TYR A 277 -19.16 9.98 -1.76
CA TYR A 277 -18.52 9.30 -0.65
C TYR A 277 -17.01 9.40 -0.81
N THR A 278 -16.31 9.74 0.26
CA THR A 278 -14.86 9.60 0.34
C THR A 278 -14.52 8.46 1.28
N THR A 279 -13.54 7.66 0.90
CA THR A 279 -13.14 6.45 1.61
C THR A 279 -11.63 6.44 1.82
N GLY A 280 -11.19 5.84 2.93
CA GLY A 280 -9.77 5.68 3.20
C GLY A 280 -9.49 5.45 4.67
N TRP A 281 -8.21 5.48 5.02
CA TRP A 281 -7.74 5.22 6.38
C TRP A 281 -7.03 6.43 7.00
N GLY A 282 -7.22 7.62 6.43
CA GLY A 282 -6.62 8.87 6.90
C GLY A 282 -7.19 9.32 8.25
N GLU A 283 -6.46 10.22 8.90
CA GLU A 283 -6.82 10.74 10.22
C GLU A 283 -8.06 11.66 10.12
N THR A 284 -9.12 11.28 10.82
CA THR A 284 -10.40 12.00 10.79
C THR A 284 -10.56 12.99 11.95
N ARG A 285 -9.50 13.22 12.76
CA ARG A 285 -9.50 14.12 13.92
C ARG A 285 -8.27 15.04 13.91
N ALA A 286 -8.47 16.29 14.32
CA ALA A 286 -7.41 17.16 14.81
C ALA A 286 -7.50 17.25 16.35
N VAL A 287 -7.27 16.16 17.11
CA VAL A 287 -7.16 16.26 18.59
C VAL A 287 -6.32 15.12 19.22
N SER A 288 -5.26 15.52 19.93
CA SER A 288 -4.47 14.84 20.98
C SER A 288 -3.80 13.49 20.66
N SER A 289 -2.46 13.52 20.72
CA SER A 289 -1.45 12.45 20.60
C SER A 289 -1.52 11.32 21.63
N LEU A 290 -2.71 10.90 22.07
CA LEU A 290 -2.88 9.93 23.16
C LEU A 290 -4.00 8.91 22.89
N GLN A 291 -4.00 8.26 21.72
CA GLN A 291 -4.65 6.97 21.59
C GLN A 291 -3.59 5.88 21.39
N PRO A 292 -3.61 4.79 22.18
CA PRO A 292 -2.80 3.63 21.86
C PRO A 292 -3.17 3.21 20.45
N ALA A 293 -2.18 2.90 19.61
CA ALA A 293 -2.39 2.32 18.30
C ALA A 293 -3.43 1.19 18.43
N GLN A 294 -4.67 1.47 18.08
CA GLN A 294 -5.70 0.44 18.08
C GLN A 294 -5.26 -0.54 17.01
N GLN A 295 -5.08 -1.79 17.41
CA GLN A 295 -4.62 -2.89 16.56
C GLN A 295 -5.50 -3.09 15.31
N LEU A 296 -6.70 -2.51 15.33
CA LEU A 296 -7.64 -2.39 14.22
C LEU A 296 -7.76 -0.92 13.83
N MET A 297 -7.23 -0.56 12.65
CA MET A 297 -7.57 0.69 11.97
C MET A 297 -8.33 0.33 10.69
N PRO A 298 -9.66 0.18 10.77
CA PRO A 298 -10.47 -0.20 9.63
C PRO A 298 -10.65 0.95 8.63
N GLN A 299 -11.01 0.62 7.39
CA GLN A 299 -11.36 1.59 6.36
C GLN A 299 -12.56 2.41 6.83
N LYS A 300 -12.51 3.73 6.61
CA LYS A 300 -13.61 4.64 6.92
C LYS A 300 -14.24 5.20 5.66
N VAL A 301 -15.51 5.58 5.77
CA VAL A 301 -16.30 6.27 4.76
C VAL A 301 -16.90 7.56 5.33
N VAL A 302 -16.92 8.62 4.53
CA VAL A 302 -17.52 9.92 4.87
C VAL A 302 -18.41 10.36 3.71
N ASN A 303 -19.63 10.81 4.02
CA ASN A 303 -20.54 11.42 3.05
C ASN A 303 -20.13 12.88 2.76
N VAL A 304 -20.04 13.25 1.49
CA VAL A 304 -19.66 14.56 0.98
C VAL A 304 -20.76 15.04 0.04
N ILE A 305 -21.19 16.29 0.18
CA ILE A 305 -22.22 16.90 -0.67
C ILE A 305 -21.56 17.98 -1.52
N LYS A 306 -21.78 17.97 -2.84
CA LYS A 306 -21.38 19.10 -3.69
C LYS A 306 -22.18 20.35 -3.27
N LEU A 307 -21.48 21.32 -2.70
CA LEU A 307 -22.05 22.62 -2.35
C LEU A 307 -22.02 23.56 -3.55
N ASN A 308 -23.04 24.40 -3.69
CA ASN A 308 -22.93 25.59 -4.52
C ASN A 308 -21.95 26.55 -3.83
N LEU A 309 -20.77 26.72 -4.41
CA LEU A 309 -20.00 27.92 -4.16
C LEU A 309 -20.76 29.05 -4.88
N ALA A 310 -21.51 29.84 -4.11
CA ALA A 310 -22.03 31.10 -4.61
C ALA A 310 -20.84 32.00 -4.97
N GLU A 311 -20.88 32.57 -6.17
CA GLU A 311 -19.91 33.55 -6.69
C GLU A 311 -19.68 34.74 -5.76
#